data_AF-A0A5J4U2I7-F1
#
_entry.id   AF-A0A5J4U2I7-F1
#
_cell.length_a   1.000
_cell.length_b   1.000
_cell.length_c   1.000
_cell.angle_alpha   90.00
_cell.angle_beta   90.00
_cell.angle_gamma   90.00
#
_symmetry.space_group_name_H-M   'P 1'
#
loop_
_entity.id
_entity.type
_entity.pdbx_description
1 polymer ?
#
loop_
_entity_poly.entity_id
_entity_poly.type
_entity_poly.pdbx_seq_one_letter_code
_entity_poly.pdbx_strand_id
1 'polypeptide(L)'
;MSTTLLNGLIMIQSNGYDSIDDYSKQSIQTASFSSSLFTISGTSHLQLLGLHFDNLNPTSNNPLILISPTDDNKNPEVIIKDCIFEQINLESISLNHTLVKVSGGHFIVENSLIQNYEFINGQRVFNLIGSGQYQFDVIKSEFKNIKQVGTSGDDGGAVIKSDQDYNRNFMVKDCIFTDIYTDGNGGAINSAGNGGTIQVYGTIFTRCFGRNGGAFYANKASSSYITIDDYCEFKDCESNSQNEEEGGGAVCIVYQLSSCELLIRNCLFDSCKGNSNKGGALRMVLTNSVQVIDGVQFKNCQGPRGGAISYVGNDNNNLNINGSTSFTSCSSLSNPGGAIHSILNNGGSTLIENIQFDLCNSVNSDGGSIFASINSGTLSINQVRFIGSSCTQPGSGGAIAIVQQNSNSRISITESSFTNCQTLKGSSRYGWGGAIYINISYNQPQLNATNFQLTDLSFTNCKASGAGNNLHILSDDTQSTGSSISRQSLLTVNGTIELYSKDIYYYDYMGIDESKVNDGNTPFSYHQPLFYNPEIINQFQTP
;
A
#
# COMPACT_ATOMS: atom_id res chain seq x y z
N MET A 1 -7.53 15.40 43.05
CA MET A 1 -9.01 15.33 42.90
C MET A 1 -9.32 15.17 41.42
N SER A 2 -10.23 14.26 41.06
CA SER A 2 -10.74 14.13 39.68
C SER A 2 -11.74 15.25 39.40
N THR A 3 -11.70 15.82 38.19
CA THR A 3 -12.62 16.92 37.80
C THR A 3 -13.61 16.41 36.76
N THR A 4 -14.89 16.41 37.13
CA THR A 4 -15.99 16.10 36.20
C THR A 4 -16.62 17.39 35.71
N LEU A 5 -16.70 17.54 34.39
CA LEU A 5 -17.27 18.69 33.70
C LEU A 5 -18.66 18.35 33.17
N LEU A 6 -19.64 19.08 33.68
CA LEU A 6 -21.06 19.03 33.32
C LEU A 6 -21.54 20.45 33.02
N ASN A 7 -21.70 20.77 31.73
CA ASN A 7 -22.16 22.05 31.19
C ASN A 7 -21.28 23.24 31.61
N GLY A 8 -20.44 23.74 30.70
CA GLY A 8 -19.61 24.92 30.93
C GLY A 8 -18.34 24.95 30.10
N LEU A 9 -17.62 26.06 30.15
CA LEU A 9 -16.32 26.27 29.52
C LEU A 9 -15.24 26.35 30.61
N ILE A 10 -14.25 25.46 30.57
CA ILE A 10 -13.04 25.56 31.39
C ILE A 10 -11.83 25.73 30.48
N MET A 11 -10.99 26.70 30.81
CA MET A 11 -9.68 26.91 30.21
C MET A 11 -8.61 26.81 31.30
N ILE A 12 -7.60 25.99 31.07
CA ILE A 12 -6.42 25.86 31.91
C ILE A 12 -5.21 26.17 31.03
N GLN A 13 -4.40 27.13 31.45
CA GLN A 13 -3.25 27.57 30.68
C GLN A 13 -2.06 27.92 31.57
N SER A 14 -0.88 27.87 30.98
CA SER A 14 0.33 28.41 31.61
C SER A 14 0.24 29.92 31.79
N ASN A 15 0.84 30.43 32.87
CA ASN A 15 0.95 31.87 33.06
C ASN A 15 1.82 32.48 31.95
N GLY A 16 1.32 33.53 31.30
CA GLY A 16 1.99 34.16 30.16
C GLY A 16 1.91 33.35 28.86
N TYR A 17 0.98 32.39 28.76
CA TYR A 17 0.73 31.67 27.51
C TYR A 17 0.48 32.64 26.35
N ASP A 18 1.33 32.55 25.33
CA ASP A 18 1.17 33.16 24.03
C ASP A 18 1.60 32.10 23.00
N SER A 19 0.79 31.84 21.98
CA SER A 19 1.08 30.82 20.98
C SER A 19 2.23 31.16 20.03
N ILE A 20 2.76 32.38 20.10
CA ILE A 20 3.78 32.91 19.18
C ILE A 20 5.08 33.25 19.91
N ASP A 21 5.00 33.66 21.18
CA ASP A 21 6.15 34.06 21.98
C ASP A 21 6.67 32.93 22.89
N ASP A 22 7.92 33.04 23.33
CA ASP A 22 8.50 32.10 24.30
C ASP A 22 7.88 32.29 25.69
N TYR A 23 7.35 31.20 26.26
CA TYR A 23 6.87 31.16 27.65
C TYR A 23 7.22 29.83 28.32
N SER A 24 7.22 29.81 29.65
CA SER A 24 7.47 28.59 30.41
C SER A 24 6.20 27.77 30.57
N LYS A 25 6.21 26.54 30.07
CA LYS A 25 5.10 25.58 30.23
C LYS A 25 5.02 25.12 31.69
N GLN A 26 3.87 25.34 32.33
CA GLN A 26 3.59 24.90 33.69
C GLN A 26 3.25 23.41 33.71
N SER A 27 3.82 22.72 34.70
CA SER A 27 3.65 21.27 34.83
C SER A 27 2.38 20.89 35.60
N ILE A 28 1.69 19.87 35.11
CA ILE A 28 0.67 19.12 35.85
C ILE A 28 1.28 17.77 36.21
N GLN A 29 1.42 17.52 37.51
CA GLN A 29 2.02 16.29 38.05
C GLN A 29 1.10 15.08 37.88
N THR A 30 1.05 14.47 36.69
CA THR A 30 0.04 13.44 36.39
C THR A 30 0.30 12.11 37.11
N ALA A 31 1.54 11.87 37.56
CA ALA A 31 1.93 10.75 38.43
C ALA A 31 1.08 10.62 39.70
N SER A 32 0.53 11.74 40.18
CA SER A 32 -0.23 11.80 41.43
C SER A 32 -1.69 11.36 41.31
N PHE A 33 -2.16 11.02 40.10
CA PHE A 33 -3.55 10.72 39.82
C PHE A 33 -3.74 9.24 39.43
N SER A 34 -4.60 8.52 40.15
CA SER A 34 -5.02 7.14 39.85
C SER A 34 -6.40 7.05 39.17
N SER A 35 -7.09 8.18 39.07
CA SER A 35 -8.35 8.36 38.35
C SER A 35 -8.19 9.35 37.21
N SER A 36 -9.15 9.39 36.28
CA SER A 36 -9.14 10.39 35.21
C SER A 36 -9.07 11.79 35.78
N LEU A 37 -8.10 12.57 35.30
CA LEU A 37 -7.90 13.95 35.71
C LEU A 37 -9.08 14.81 35.24
N PHE A 38 -9.51 14.60 34.00
CA PHE A 38 -10.65 15.26 33.40
C PHE A 38 -11.64 14.23 32.85
N THR A 39 -12.91 14.37 33.22
CA THR A 39 -14.04 13.69 32.58
C THR A 39 -14.99 14.72 32.00
N ILE A 40 -15.16 14.74 30.68
CA ILE A 40 -15.93 15.75 29.95
C ILE A 40 -17.19 15.10 29.38
N SER A 41 -18.35 15.73 29.55
CA SER A 41 -19.65 15.21 29.12
C SER A 41 -20.64 16.32 28.76
N GLY A 42 -21.75 15.96 28.09
CA GLY A 42 -22.81 16.89 27.73
C GLY A 42 -22.33 17.99 26.78
N THR A 43 -22.65 19.25 27.10
CA THR A 43 -22.27 20.43 26.29
C THR A 43 -21.00 21.11 26.80
N SER A 44 -20.16 20.39 27.54
CA SER A 44 -18.98 20.97 28.17
C SER A 44 -17.84 21.18 27.18
N HIS A 45 -17.05 22.22 27.43
CA HIS A 45 -15.90 22.62 26.64
C HIS A 45 -14.67 22.71 27.56
N LEU A 46 -13.57 22.03 27.19
CA LEU A 46 -12.30 22.09 27.92
C LEU A 46 -11.16 22.52 27.00
N GLN A 47 -10.39 23.53 27.42
CA GLN A 47 -9.20 24.00 26.73
C GLN A 47 -7.96 23.85 27.64
N LEU A 48 -6.93 23.19 27.13
CA LEU A 48 -5.65 22.97 27.80
C LEU A 48 -4.54 23.60 26.94
N LEU A 49 -3.94 24.69 27.42
CA LEU A 49 -3.07 25.55 26.62
C LEU A 49 -1.68 25.71 27.23
N GLY A 50 -0.65 25.31 26.50
CA GLY A 50 0.73 25.57 26.92
C GLY A 50 1.20 24.78 28.14
N LEU A 51 0.64 23.60 28.39
CA LEU A 51 0.89 22.83 29.62
C LEU A 51 1.89 21.70 29.39
N HIS A 52 2.58 21.29 30.45
CA HIS A 52 3.44 20.12 30.45
C HIS A 52 2.84 19.04 31.37
N PHE A 53 2.52 17.87 30.81
CA PHE A 53 2.03 16.70 31.53
C PHE A 53 3.16 15.68 31.68
N ASP A 54 3.60 15.44 32.91
CA ASP A 54 4.72 14.54 33.22
C ASP A 54 4.25 13.12 33.60
N ASN A 55 5.16 12.14 33.50
CA ASN A 55 5.16 10.84 34.20
C ASN A 55 3.79 10.30 34.66
N LEU A 56 2.93 9.87 33.74
CA LEU A 56 1.66 9.19 34.08
C LEU A 56 1.84 8.09 35.13
N ASN A 57 0.86 7.97 36.03
CA ASN A 57 0.85 6.94 37.06
C ASN A 57 0.67 5.55 36.43
N PRO A 58 1.68 4.67 36.43
CA PRO A 58 1.58 3.35 35.81
C PRO A 58 0.52 2.44 36.42
N THR A 59 0.13 2.70 37.66
CA THR A 59 -0.85 1.89 38.39
C THR A 59 -2.29 2.32 38.15
N SER A 60 -2.52 3.41 37.40
CA SER A 60 -3.86 3.84 37.00
C SER A 60 -4.48 2.82 36.04
N ASN A 61 -5.79 2.61 36.19
CA ASN A 61 -6.62 1.85 35.25
C ASN A 61 -7.55 2.76 34.41
N ASN A 62 -7.50 4.07 34.65
CA ASN A 62 -8.36 5.05 34.00
C ASN A 62 -7.53 5.90 33.02
N PRO A 63 -8.12 6.34 31.89
CA PRO A 63 -7.44 7.26 31.00
C PRO A 63 -7.19 8.60 31.72
N LEU A 64 -6.15 9.34 31.34
CA LEU A 64 -5.90 10.67 31.91
C LEU A 64 -7.07 11.61 31.62
N ILE A 65 -7.55 11.59 30.38
CA ILE A 65 -8.68 12.39 29.91
C ILE A 65 -9.75 11.45 29.32
N LEU A 66 -10.99 11.60 29.78
CA LEU A 66 -12.14 10.85 29.31
C LEU A 66 -13.17 11.79 28.70
N ILE A 67 -13.46 11.63 27.41
CA ILE A 67 -14.55 12.31 26.72
C ILE A 67 -15.72 11.33 26.56
N SER A 68 -16.85 11.70 27.16
CA SER A 68 -18.02 10.81 27.29
C SER A 68 -18.77 10.64 25.97
N PRO A 69 -19.50 9.52 25.79
CA PRO A 69 -20.33 9.29 24.61
C PRO A 69 -21.43 10.36 24.42
N THR A 70 -21.74 10.63 23.16
CA THR A 70 -22.74 11.62 22.71
C THR A 70 -23.11 11.31 21.25
N ASP A 71 -24.31 11.67 20.81
CA ASP A 71 -24.71 11.57 19.40
C ASP A 71 -24.41 12.87 18.62
N ASP A 72 -23.76 13.84 19.27
CA ASP A 72 -23.30 15.09 18.67
C ASP A 72 -21.77 15.05 18.52
N ASN A 73 -21.29 15.17 17.28
CA ASN A 73 -19.86 15.20 16.98
C ASN A 73 -19.16 16.53 17.31
N LYS A 74 -19.89 17.51 17.85
CA LYS A 74 -19.36 18.80 18.31
C LYS A 74 -19.31 18.94 19.82
N ASN A 75 -20.16 18.21 20.55
CA ASN A 75 -20.33 18.38 21.99
C ASN A 75 -20.30 17.03 22.72
N PRO A 76 -19.41 16.82 23.71
CA PRO A 76 -18.51 17.82 24.30
C PRO A 76 -17.30 18.17 23.40
N GLU A 77 -16.67 19.32 23.65
CA GLU A 77 -15.47 19.77 22.94
C GLU A 77 -14.25 19.77 23.88
N VAL A 78 -13.13 19.24 23.40
CA VAL A 78 -11.84 19.29 24.11
C VAL A 78 -10.75 19.74 23.16
N ILE A 79 -10.00 20.77 23.55
CA ILE A 79 -8.87 21.33 22.80
C ILE A 79 -7.61 21.23 23.65
N ILE A 80 -6.58 20.59 23.10
CA ILE A 80 -5.22 20.57 23.61
C ILE A 80 -4.35 21.33 22.62
N LYS A 81 -3.71 22.41 23.07
CA LYS A 81 -2.88 23.23 22.19
C LYS A 81 -1.55 23.56 22.83
N ASP A 82 -0.48 23.41 22.06
CA ASP A 82 0.89 23.74 22.47
C ASP A 82 1.27 23.04 23.79
N CYS A 83 0.87 21.78 23.96
CA CYS A 83 1.16 21.02 25.17
C CYS A 83 2.30 20.03 24.94
N ILE A 84 2.95 19.62 26.04
CA ILE A 84 3.92 18.52 26.05
C ILE A 84 3.38 17.40 26.95
N PHE A 85 3.43 16.16 26.45
CA PHE A 85 3.17 14.94 27.20
C PHE A 85 4.42 14.05 27.10
N GLU A 86 5.07 13.77 28.23
CA GLU A 86 6.25 12.91 28.21
C GLU A 86 6.44 12.06 29.48
N GLN A 87 7.01 10.87 29.29
CA GLN A 87 7.65 10.09 30.35
C GLN A 87 9.15 10.40 30.35
N ILE A 88 9.65 10.86 31.50
CA ILE A 88 11.03 11.30 31.68
C ILE A 88 11.93 10.13 32.12
N ASN A 89 11.35 9.07 32.71
CA ASN A 89 12.06 7.87 33.16
C ASN A 89 11.68 6.65 32.28
N LEU A 90 12.45 6.42 31.22
CA LEU A 90 12.24 5.34 30.23
C LEU A 90 12.44 3.93 30.79
N GLU A 91 13.25 3.76 31.84
CA GLU A 91 13.55 2.46 32.41
C GLU A 91 12.39 1.99 33.31
N SER A 92 11.47 1.21 32.72
CA SER A 92 10.55 0.27 33.41
C SER A 92 9.14 0.75 33.79
N ILE A 93 8.59 1.78 33.16
CA ILE A 93 7.21 2.24 33.44
C ILE A 93 6.31 2.05 32.23
N SER A 94 5.96 0.80 31.91
CA SER A 94 4.92 0.52 30.92
C SER A 94 3.55 0.91 31.48
N LEU A 95 2.74 1.62 30.69
CA LEU A 95 1.43 2.11 31.08
C LEU A 95 0.34 1.11 30.74
N ASN A 96 -0.52 0.86 31.73
CA ASN A 96 -1.69 -0.01 31.59
C ASN A 96 -3.01 0.76 31.41
N HIS A 97 -2.92 2.02 30.98
CA HIS A 97 -4.08 2.83 30.64
C HIS A 97 -3.78 3.73 29.43
N THR A 98 -4.84 4.18 28.75
CA THR A 98 -4.76 5.12 27.63
C THR A 98 -4.47 6.55 28.12
N LEU A 99 -3.88 7.43 27.30
CA LEU A 99 -3.78 8.86 27.65
C LEU A 99 -5.14 9.56 27.53
N VAL A 100 -5.75 9.56 26.34
CA VAL A 100 -7.09 10.12 26.11
C VAL A 100 -8.02 9.08 25.49
N LYS A 101 -9.17 8.88 26.12
CA LYS A 101 -10.27 8.09 25.56
C LYS A 101 -11.36 9.02 25.05
N VAL A 102 -11.73 8.87 23.78
CA VAL A 102 -12.77 9.65 23.11
C VAL A 102 -13.91 8.73 22.72
N SER A 103 -15.09 8.97 23.29
CA SER A 103 -16.28 8.19 22.97
C SER A 103 -17.40 9.00 22.29
N GLY A 104 -17.19 10.29 22.12
CA GLY A 104 -18.05 11.19 21.36
C GLY A 104 -17.52 12.64 21.39
N GLY A 105 -18.17 13.56 20.68
CA GLY A 105 -17.85 14.98 20.69
C GLY A 105 -16.71 15.36 19.76
N HIS A 106 -16.11 16.52 19.96
CA HIS A 106 -14.98 17.01 19.17
C HIS A 106 -13.72 17.04 20.01
N PHE A 107 -12.68 16.31 19.59
CA PHE A 107 -11.37 16.36 20.24
C PHE A 107 -10.31 16.89 19.27
N ILE A 108 -9.65 17.97 19.67
CA ILE A 108 -8.62 18.66 18.87
C ILE A 108 -7.30 18.64 19.63
N VAL A 109 -6.23 18.22 18.94
CA VAL A 109 -4.85 18.35 19.40
C VAL A 109 -4.07 19.17 18.38
N GLU A 110 -3.51 20.29 18.81
CA GLU A 110 -2.80 21.23 17.94
C GLU A 110 -1.40 21.55 18.51
N ASN A 111 -0.39 21.60 17.63
CA ASN A 111 0.96 22.07 17.95
C ASN A 111 1.57 21.41 19.21
N SER A 112 1.30 20.13 19.45
CA SER A 112 1.68 19.47 20.71
C SER A 112 2.70 18.36 20.49
N LEU A 113 3.54 18.11 21.49
CA LEU A 113 4.52 17.02 21.51
C LEU A 113 4.08 15.92 22.47
N ILE A 114 3.99 14.68 21.98
CA ILE A 114 3.69 13.50 22.78
C ILE A 114 4.83 12.49 22.58
N GLN A 115 5.56 12.14 23.64
CA GLN A 115 6.75 11.30 23.47
C GLN A 115 7.05 10.34 24.62
N ASN A 116 7.88 9.33 24.32
CA ASN A 116 8.54 8.44 25.28
C ASN A 116 7.58 7.52 26.06
N TYR A 117 6.43 7.17 25.49
CA TYR A 117 5.47 6.27 26.13
C TYR A 117 5.63 4.82 25.70
N GLU A 118 5.59 3.91 26.67
CA GLU A 118 5.38 2.48 26.42
C GLU A 118 4.04 2.05 27.02
N PHE A 119 3.21 1.39 26.21
CA PHE A 119 1.90 0.88 26.60
C PHE A 119 1.87 -0.64 26.55
N ILE A 120 1.09 -1.24 27.44
CA ILE A 120 0.82 -2.69 27.49
C ILE A 120 -0.70 -2.94 27.45
N ASN A 121 -1.10 -4.21 27.30
CA ASN A 121 -2.51 -4.65 27.35
C ASN A 121 -3.43 -3.85 26.41
N GLY A 122 -2.96 -3.55 25.20
CA GLY A 122 -3.73 -2.84 24.19
C GLY A 122 -4.01 -1.38 24.54
N GLN A 123 -3.22 -0.74 25.40
CA GLN A 123 -3.34 0.70 25.69
C GLN A 123 -2.51 1.53 24.71
N ARG A 124 -2.76 2.84 24.66
CA ARG A 124 -2.29 3.72 23.59
C ARG A 124 -2.42 5.19 23.97
N VAL A 125 -1.98 6.10 23.10
CA VAL A 125 -2.17 7.54 23.31
C VAL A 125 -3.65 7.92 23.19
N PHE A 126 -4.26 7.69 22.02
CA PHE A 126 -5.63 8.07 21.71
C PHE A 126 -6.47 6.83 21.37
N ASN A 127 -7.52 6.61 22.15
CA ASN A 127 -8.45 5.51 21.93
C ASN A 127 -9.84 6.06 21.59
N LEU A 128 -10.18 6.04 20.29
CA LEU A 128 -11.41 6.59 19.71
C LEU A 128 -12.44 5.47 19.53
N ILE A 129 -13.15 5.15 20.61
CA ILE A 129 -14.06 4.00 20.69
C ILE A 129 -15.33 4.36 21.46
N GLY A 130 -16.42 3.66 21.16
CA GLY A 130 -17.70 3.85 21.86
C GLY A 130 -18.86 3.76 20.89
N SER A 131 -20.05 4.11 21.36
CA SER A 131 -21.27 4.16 20.54
C SER A 131 -21.58 5.55 19.98
N GLY A 132 -20.94 6.61 20.48
CA GLY A 132 -21.23 7.99 20.10
C GLY A 132 -20.65 8.42 18.75
N GLN A 133 -20.97 9.64 18.34
CA GLN A 133 -20.41 10.31 17.17
C GLN A 133 -19.25 11.21 17.60
N TYR A 134 -18.17 11.22 16.83
CA TYR A 134 -17.03 12.09 17.12
C TYR A 134 -16.37 12.68 15.87
N GLN A 135 -15.80 13.86 16.06
CA GLN A 135 -14.76 14.42 15.22
C GLN A 135 -13.44 14.39 16.02
N PHE A 136 -12.37 13.91 15.39
CA PHE A 136 -11.04 13.93 15.98
C PHE A 136 -10.04 14.58 15.03
N ASP A 137 -9.39 15.65 15.47
CA ASP A 137 -8.42 16.38 14.65
C ASP A 137 -7.08 16.47 15.38
N VAL A 138 -6.01 16.05 14.69
CA VAL A 138 -4.63 16.24 15.15
C VAL A 138 -3.89 17.05 14.12
N ILE A 139 -3.36 18.21 14.53
CA ILE A 139 -2.81 19.20 13.63
C ILE A 139 -1.42 19.63 14.14
N LYS A 140 -0.42 19.65 13.25
CA LYS A 140 0.93 20.19 13.54
C LYS A 140 1.58 19.59 14.80
N SER A 141 1.30 18.33 15.10
CA SER A 141 1.74 17.68 16.34
C SER A 141 2.75 16.58 16.07
N GLU A 142 3.63 16.34 17.04
CA GLU A 142 4.70 15.35 16.95
C GLU A 142 4.48 14.21 17.95
N PHE A 143 4.65 12.98 17.46
CA PHE A 143 4.59 11.74 18.22
C PHE A 143 5.91 11.01 18.07
N LYS A 144 6.62 10.77 19.19
CA LYS A 144 7.98 10.24 19.15
C LYS A 144 8.24 9.14 20.16
N ASN A 145 8.92 8.08 19.73
CA ASN A 145 9.36 6.99 20.61
C ASN A 145 8.20 6.43 21.44
N ILE A 146 7.17 5.95 20.74
CA ILE A 146 5.95 5.39 21.35
C ILE A 146 5.88 3.91 21.02
N LYS A 147 5.77 3.09 22.05
CA LYS A 147 5.72 1.63 21.94
C LYS A 147 4.43 1.08 22.52
N GLN A 148 3.92 0.03 21.90
CA GLN A 148 2.83 -0.77 22.42
C GLN A 148 3.22 -2.25 22.32
N VAL A 149 3.38 -2.92 23.45
CA VAL A 149 3.96 -4.28 23.49
C VAL A 149 2.98 -5.30 24.07
N GLY A 150 3.12 -6.56 23.65
CA GLY A 150 2.29 -7.66 24.14
C GLY A 150 0.84 -7.60 23.64
N THR A 151 0.63 -7.05 22.44
CA THR A 151 -0.69 -6.87 21.83
C THR A 151 -1.03 -7.93 20.78
N SER A 152 -2.33 -8.12 20.52
CA SER A 152 -2.80 -8.94 19.41
C SER A 152 -3.05 -8.09 18.15
N GLY A 153 -3.47 -8.72 17.04
CA GLY A 153 -3.67 -8.05 15.75
C GLY A 153 -4.58 -6.82 15.84
N ASP A 154 -5.76 -6.94 16.45
CA ASP A 154 -6.73 -5.84 16.49
C ASP A 154 -6.38 -4.72 17.49
N ASP A 155 -5.42 -4.97 18.37
CA ASP A 155 -5.06 -4.05 19.46
C ASP A 155 -4.05 -2.96 19.06
N GLY A 156 -3.53 -2.99 17.83
CA GLY A 156 -2.49 -2.06 17.35
C GLY A 156 -2.93 -0.59 17.25
N GLY A 157 -2.11 0.28 16.70
CA GLY A 157 -2.29 1.73 16.74
C GLY A 157 -1.81 2.28 18.08
N ALA A 158 -0.48 2.31 18.26
CA ALA A 158 0.15 2.75 19.50
C ALA A 158 -0.17 4.21 19.82
N VAL A 159 -0.38 5.03 18.77
CA VAL A 159 -0.82 6.40 18.90
C VAL A 159 -2.33 6.50 18.77
N ILE A 160 -2.90 6.14 17.61
CA ILE A 160 -4.33 6.30 17.34
C ILE A 160 -4.94 4.93 17.06
N LYS A 161 -5.92 4.56 17.88
CA LYS A 161 -6.90 3.54 17.52
C LYS A 161 -8.25 4.17 17.34
N SER A 162 -8.90 3.80 16.25
CA SER A 162 -10.32 4.09 16.05
C SER A 162 -11.13 2.86 15.74
N ASP A 163 -12.34 2.85 16.30
CA ASP A 163 -13.47 2.03 15.87
C ASP A 163 -14.49 2.95 15.20
N GLN A 164 -14.44 2.99 13.87
CA GLN A 164 -15.16 3.94 13.05
C GLN A 164 -16.48 3.37 12.56
N ASP A 165 -17.50 4.21 12.59
CA ASP A 165 -18.83 3.94 12.09
C ASP A 165 -19.30 5.18 11.33
N TYR A 166 -20.53 5.17 10.82
CA TYR A 166 -21.13 6.34 10.19
C TYR A 166 -21.08 7.55 11.16
N ASN A 167 -20.60 8.70 10.69
CA ASN A 167 -20.42 9.96 11.46
C ASN A 167 -19.32 9.96 12.52
N ARG A 168 -18.42 8.98 12.48
CA ARG A 168 -17.13 9.06 13.17
C ARG A 168 -16.08 9.38 12.11
N ASN A 169 -15.35 10.46 12.34
CA ASN A 169 -14.35 10.94 11.38
C ASN A 169 -13.09 11.33 12.12
N PHE A 170 -11.95 11.23 11.44
CA PHE A 170 -10.74 11.87 11.93
C PHE A 170 -9.84 12.42 10.85
N MET A 171 -9.12 13.48 11.21
CA MET A 171 -8.10 14.12 10.40
C MET A 171 -6.77 14.17 11.15
N VAL A 172 -5.69 13.85 10.43
CA VAL A 172 -4.31 14.03 10.85
C VAL A 172 -3.64 14.93 9.83
N LYS A 173 -3.18 16.10 10.25
CA LYS A 173 -2.66 17.12 9.34
C LYS A 173 -1.36 17.73 9.82
N ASP A 174 -0.37 17.81 8.92
CA ASP A 174 0.94 18.43 9.17
C ASP A 174 1.67 17.83 10.39
N CYS A 175 1.44 16.54 10.67
CA CYS A 175 1.96 15.86 11.85
C CYS A 175 3.24 15.07 11.57
N ILE A 176 3.95 14.70 12.63
CA ILE A 176 5.16 13.87 12.53
C ILE A 176 5.02 12.66 13.48
N PHE A 177 5.20 11.45 12.95
CA PHE A 177 5.24 10.20 13.70
C PHE A 177 6.61 9.56 13.51
N THR A 178 7.39 9.46 14.59
CA THR A 178 8.76 8.95 14.53
C THR A 178 9.01 7.88 15.58
N ASP A 179 9.63 6.77 15.19
CA ASP A 179 9.99 5.67 16.10
C ASP A 179 8.76 5.13 16.85
N ILE A 180 7.77 4.69 16.08
CA ILE A 180 6.53 4.14 16.62
C ILE A 180 6.53 2.62 16.44
N TYR A 181 6.18 1.88 17.48
CA TYR A 181 6.20 0.42 17.45
C TYR A 181 4.94 -0.17 18.07
N THR A 182 4.36 -1.17 17.41
CA THR A 182 3.38 -2.08 18.01
C THR A 182 3.51 -3.52 17.50
N ASP A 183 3.13 -4.49 18.33
CA ASP A 183 2.95 -5.89 17.91
C ASP A 183 1.58 -6.13 17.22
N GLY A 184 0.69 -5.14 17.24
CA GLY A 184 -0.63 -5.15 16.60
C GLY A 184 -0.67 -4.47 15.23
N ASN A 185 -1.85 -4.36 14.62
CA ASN A 185 -2.04 -3.73 13.30
C ASN A 185 -1.87 -2.20 13.36
N GLY A 186 -1.17 -1.61 12.40
CA GLY A 186 -0.97 -0.17 12.29
C GLY A 186 -0.02 0.37 13.35
N GLY A 187 1.25 0.63 13.04
CA GLY A 187 2.20 1.16 14.04
C GLY A 187 1.70 2.42 14.73
N ALA A 188 1.46 3.47 13.95
CA ALA A 188 0.93 4.73 14.44
C ALA A 188 -0.60 4.72 14.50
N ILE A 189 -1.26 4.30 13.43
CA ILE A 189 -2.70 4.43 13.25
C ILE A 189 -3.34 3.08 12.92
N ASN A 190 -4.33 2.69 13.71
CA ASN A 190 -5.22 1.55 13.44
C ASN A 190 -6.66 2.05 13.37
N SER A 191 -7.29 1.92 12.21
CA SER A 191 -8.69 2.29 12.02
C SER A 191 -9.51 1.13 11.47
N ALA A 192 -10.27 0.47 12.33
CA ALA A 192 -11.20 -0.59 11.94
C ALA A 192 -12.65 -0.08 12.04
N GLY A 193 -13.60 -0.79 11.44
CA GLY A 193 -15.03 -0.58 11.67
C GLY A 193 -15.88 -0.55 10.39
N ASN A 194 -17.13 -0.11 10.51
CA ASN A 194 -18.09 -0.22 9.41
C ASN A 194 -17.96 0.85 8.34
N GLY A 195 -17.48 2.05 8.68
CA GLY A 195 -17.43 3.20 7.76
C GLY A 195 -16.52 4.34 8.25
N GLY A 196 -16.95 5.58 7.96
CA GLY A 196 -16.30 6.81 8.42
C GLY A 196 -15.27 7.38 7.44
N THR A 197 -14.89 8.63 7.69
CA THR A 197 -13.92 9.38 6.89
C THR A 197 -12.59 9.49 7.61
N ILE A 198 -11.50 9.17 6.90
CA ILE A 198 -10.13 9.31 7.39
C ILE A 198 -9.36 10.22 6.44
N GLN A 199 -8.77 11.27 6.99
CA GLN A 199 -7.99 12.23 6.21
C GLN A 199 -6.60 12.37 6.81
N VAL A 200 -5.57 12.17 5.99
CA VAL A 200 -4.17 12.32 6.36
C VAL A 200 -3.50 13.26 5.35
N TYR A 201 -3.03 14.41 5.82
CA TYR A 201 -2.47 15.48 4.98
C TYR A 201 -1.11 15.94 5.53
N GLY A 202 -0.12 16.21 4.68
CA GLY A 202 1.15 16.84 5.11
C GLY A 202 1.91 16.08 6.19
N THR A 203 1.64 14.80 6.38
CA THR A 203 2.07 14.05 7.56
C THR A 203 3.24 13.13 7.24
N ILE A 204 4.25 13.14 8.11
CA ILE A 204 5.47 12.35 7.97
C ILE A 204 5.42 11.18 8.95
N PHE A 205 5.62 9.96 8.44
CA PHE A 205 5.79 8.73 9.19
C PHE A 205 7.21 8.21 8.95
N THR A 206 8.03 8.14 10.00
CA THR A 206 9.41 7.67 9.93
C THR A 206 9.63 6.54 10.92
N ARG A 207 10.13 5.39 10.46
CA ARG A 207 10.44 4.22 11.30
C ARG A 207 9.24 3.81 12.17
N CYS A 208 8.09 3.63 11.51
CA CYS A 208 6.89 3.09 12.15
C CYS A 208 6.77 1.58 11.86
N PHE A 209 6.50 0.81 12.90
CA PHE A 209 6.44 -0.65 12.87
C PHE A 209 5.11 -1.16 13.43
N GLY A 210 4.48 -2.07 12.69
CA GLY A 210 3.22 -2.71 13.08
C GLY A 210 2.98 -4.00 12.29
N ARG A 211 2.10 -4.86 12.77
CA ARG A 211 1.88 -6.21 12.24
C ARG A 211 1.38 -6.19 10.79
N ASN A 212 0.29 -5.47 10.55
CA ASN A 212 -0.21 -5.14 9.21
C ASN A 212 -0.20 -3.61 9.08
N GLY A 213 0.49 -3.05 8.09
CA GLY A 213 0.64 -1.59 7.96
C GLY A 213 1.62 -1.03 8.99
N GLY A 214 2.89 -0.87 8.61
CA GLY A 214 3.95 -0.38 9.50
C GLY A 214 3.59 0.96 10.16
N ALA A 215 2.98 1.88 9.42
CA ALA A 215 2.48 3.15 9.93
C ALA A 215 0.96 3.15 10.11
N PHE A 216 0.22 2.71 9.09
CA PHE A 216 -1.23 2.88 9.03
C PHE A 216 -1.93 1.60 8.55
N TYR A 217 -2.86 1.12 9.39
CA TYR A 217 -3.81 0.07 9.04
C TYR A 217 -5.24 0.59 9.00
N ALA A 218 -5.97 0.22 7.96
CA ALA A 218 -7.42 0.39 7.89
C ALA A 218 -8.14 -0.88 7.44
N ASN A 219 -9.21 -1.24 8.14
CA ASN A 219 -10.11 -2.33 7.75
C ASN A 219 -11.55 -1.83 7.85
N LYS A 220 -12.22 -1.70 6.70
CA LYS A 220 -13.54 -1.06 6.59
C LYS A 220 -14.55 -1.96 5.94
N ALA A 221 -15.77 -1.98 6.49
CA ALA A 221 -16.85 -2.76 5.90
C ALA A 221 -17.41 -2.08 4.63
N SER A 222 -17.94 -0.86 4.73
CA SER A 222 -18.66 -0.17 3.64
C SER A 222 -18.63 1.35 3.79
N SER A 223 -18.92 2.11 2.73
CA SER A 223 -19.16 3.57 2.84
C SER A 223 -18.05 4.35 3.57
N SER A 224 -16.78 3.96 3.35
CA SER A 224 -15.62 4.60 3.98
C SER A 224 -14.77 5.34 2.97
N TYR A 225 -14.30 6.53 3.35
CA TYR A 225 -13.48 7.39 2.51
C TYR A 225 -12.13 7.59 3.21
N ILE A 226 -11.06 7.17 2.56
CA ILE A 226 -9.69 7.34 3.08
C ILE A 226 -8.91 8.21 2.10
N THR A 227 -8.38 9.33 2.58
CA THR A 227 -7.51 10.22 1.81
C THR A 227 -6.14 10.34 2.48
N ILE A 228 -5.09 10.12 1.72
CA ILE A 228 -3.69 10.35 2.09
C ILE A 228 -3.09 11.26 1.02
N ASP A 229 -2.79 12.51 1.35
CA ASP A 229 -2.44 13.52 0.34
C ASP A 229 -1.55 14.62 0.92
N ASP A 230 -1.29 15.66 0.13
CA ASP A 230 -0.61 16.88 0.50
C ASP A 230 0.81 16.59 1.00
N TYR A 231 1.60 15.86 0.21
CA TYR A 231 3.00 15.56 0.51
C TYR A 231 3.23 14.73 1.78
N CYS A 232 2.33 13.78 2.09
CA CYS A 232 2.63 12.78 3.11
C CYS A 232 3.89 11.97 2.73
N GLU A 233 4.71 11.65 3.73
CA GLU A 233 5.92 10.84 3.57
C GLU A 233 5.87 9.62 4.49
N PHE A 234 6.15 8.45 3.93
CA PHE A 234 6.36 7.20 4.66
C PHE A 234 7.79 6.75 4.40
N LYS A 235 8.61 6.79 5.43
CA LYS A 235 10.04 6.51 5.35
C LYS A 235 10.45 5.43 6.33
N ASP A 236 11.13 4.41 5.82
CA ASP A 236 11.63 3.29 6.63
C ASP A 236 10.51 2.63 7.49
N CYS A 237 9.27 2.69 7.03
CA CYS A 237 8.14 2.04 7.69
C CYS A 237 8.09 0.56 7.30
N GLU A 238 7.82 -0.31 8.27
CA GLU A 238 7.94 -1.74 8.06
C GLU A 238 6.83 -2.53 8.76
N SER A 239 6.27 -3.53 8.08
CA SER A 239 5.45 -4.52 8.78
C SER A 239 6.30 -5.52 9.55
N ASN A 240 5.91 -5.88 10.77
CA ASN A 240 6.65 -6.80 11.65
C ASN A 240 5.92 -8.14 11.93
N SER A 241 4.85 -8.46 11.20
CA SER A 241 4.15 -9.76 11.31
C SER A 241 5.09 -10.96 11.20
N GLN A 242 4.91 -11.96 12.07
CA GLN A 242 5.60 -13.24 11.97
C GLN A 242 4.74 -14.33 11.31
N ASN A 243 3.49 -14.00 10.93
CA ASN A 243 2.56 -14.90 10.24
C ASN A 243 2.55 -14.59 8.74
N GLU A 244 2.75 -15.60 7.89
CA GLU A 244 2.77 -15.53 6.42
C GLU A 244 1.43 -15.11 5.78
N GLU A 245 0.32 -15.27 6.50
CA GLU A 245 -1.01 -14.86 6.03
C GLU A 245 -1.28 -13.36 6.27
N GLU A 246 -0.50 -12.77 7.16
CA GLU A 246 -0.61 -11.39 7.62
C GLU A 246 0.56 -10.55 7.08
N GLY A 247 0.74 -9.31 7.52
CA GLY A 247 1.78 -8.41 7.00
C GLY A 247 1.26 -7.33 6.05
N GLY A 248 2.13 -6.49 5.53
CA GLY A 248 1.77 -5.41 4.62
C GLY A 248 2.89 -4.40 4.48
N GLY A 249 2.70 -3.32 3.74
CA GLY A 249 3.73 -2.29 3.66
C GLY A 249 3.66 -1.31 4.81
N ALA A 250 4.16 -0.10 4.59
CA ALA A 250 3.88 1.05 5.44
C ALA A 250 2.38 1.28 5.68
N VAL A 251 1.54 1.03 4.65
CA VAL A 251 0.09 1.19 4.71
C VAL A 251 -0.61 -0.11 4.29
N CYS A 252 -1.63 -0.51 5.05
CA CYS A 252 -2.47 -1.67 4.75
C CYS A 252 -3.95 -1.28 4.79
N ILE A 253 -4.64 -1.44 3.66
CA ILE A 253 -6.06 -1.11 3.51
C ILE A 253 -6.85 -2.36 3.09
N VAL A 254 -7.93 -2.63 3.82
CA VAL A 254 -8.86 -3.73 3.53
C VAL A 254 -10.29 -3.18 3.46
N TYR A 255 -10.97 -3.39 2.33
CA TYR A 255 -12.38 -3.09 2.15
C TYR A 255 -13.17 -4.39 1.95
N GLN A 256 -14.21 -4.59 2.75
CA GLN A 256 -14.93 -5.86 2.78
C GLN A 256 -16.16 -5.87 1.86
N LEU A 257 -16.89 -4.76 1.77
CA LEU A 257 -18.12 -4.60 0.98
C LEU A 257 -17.98 -3.42 -0.01
N SER A 258 -19.07 -2.69 -0.26
CA SER A 258 -19.14 -1.67 -1.31
C SER A 258 -19.04 -0.23 -0.81
N SER A 259 -18.96 0.69 -1.76
CA SER A 259 -19.07 2.14 -1.56
C SER A 259 -17.91 2.75 -0.77
N CYS A 260 -16.74 2.13 -0.79
CA CYS A 260 -15.52 2.71 -0.23
C CYS A 260 -14.70 3.43 -1.31
N GLU A 261 -13.90 4.40 -0.89
CA GLU A 261 -12.97 5.13 -1.76
C GLU A 261 -11.63 5.32 -1.05
N LEU A 262 -10.55 5.02 -1.77
CA LEU A 262 -9.18 5.29 -1.34
C LEU A 262 -8.51 6.24 -2.33
N LEU A 263 -8.04 7.36 -1.81
CA LEU A 263 -7.30 8.37 -2.56
C LEU A 263 -5.92 8.55 -1.94
N ILE A 264 -4.86 8.20 -2.68
CA ILE A 264 -3.48 8.45 -2.28
C ILE A 264 -2.85 9.36 -3.32
N ARG A 265 -2.46 10.58 -2.95
CA ARG A 265 -1.91 11.53 -3.92
C ARG A 265 -0.69 12.28 -3.43
N ASN A 266 0.20 12.65 -4.36
CA ASN A 266 1.33 13.53 -4.08
C ASN A 266 2.19 13.06 -2.90
N CYS A 267 2.27 11.76 -2.65
CA CYS A 267 2.96 11.19 -1.49
C CYS A 267 4.34 10.63 -1.87
N LEU A 268 5.18 10.42 -0.86
CA LEU A 268 6.43 9.67 -0.97
C LEU A 268 6.40 8.43 -0.08
N PHE A 269 6.70 7.28 -0.67
CA PHE A 269 7.05 6.06 0.05
C PHE A 269 8.51 5.74 -0.25
N ASP A 270 9.39 5.87 0.74
CA ASP A 270 10.83 5.61 0.60
C ASP A 270 11.27 4.50 1.55
N SER A 271 11.95 3.50 1.01
CA SER A 271 12.61 2.44 1.77
C SER A 271 11.66 1.66 2.69
N CYS A 272 10.37 1.65 2.36
CA CYS A 272 9.34 0.93 3.08
C CYS A 272 9.45 -0.57 2.84
N LYS A 273 9.24 -1.38 3.89
CA LYS A 273 9.42 -2.83 3.86
C LYS A 273 8.17 -3.58 4.25
N GLY A 274 7.88 -4.63 3.49
CA GLY A 274 6.79 -5.55 3.75
C GLY A 274 7.34 -6.91 4.12
N ASN A 275 6.57 -7.68 4.85
CA ASN A 275 6.88 -9.06 5.17
C ASN A 275 5.74 -9.99 4.75
N SER A 276 5.91 -11.29 5.04
CA SER A 276 4.83 -12.29 4.99
C SER A 276 4.03 -12.30 3.69
N ASN A 277 4.73 -12.43 2.56
CA ASN A 277 4.10 -12.46 1.25
C ASN A 277 3.27 -11.18 0.98
N LYS A 278 3.68 -9.94 1.28
CA LYS A 278 2.92 -8.72 0.90
C LYS A 278 3.84 -7.63 0.32
N GLY A 279 3.25 -6.50 -0.09
CA GLY A 279 4.00 -5.39 -0.70
C GLY A 279 4.64 -4.47 0.32
N GLY A 280 5.70 -3.76 -0.08
CA GLY A 280 6.55 -3.00 0.85
C GLY A 280 6.03 -1.63 1.27
N ALA A 281 5.32 -0.94 0.38
CA ALA A 281 4.69 0.34 0.67
C ALA A 281 3.19 0.17 0.96
N LEU A 282 2.47 -0.44 0.04
CA LEU A 282 1.02 -0.60 0.10
C LEU A 282 0.62 -2.07 0.03
N ARG A 283 -0.25 -2.47 0.95
CA ARG A 283 -1.09 -3.67 0.81
C ARG A 283 -2.54 -3.25 0.69
N MET A 284 -3.21 -3.70 -0.36
CA MET A 284 -4.61 -3.37 -0.65
C MET A 284 -5.40 -4.64 -0.98
N VAL A 285 -6.48 -4.89 -0.24
CA VAL A 285 -7.45 -5.96 -0.55
C VAL A 285 -8.82 -5.32 -0.59
N LEU A 286 -9.33 -5.10 -1.80
CA LEU A 286 -10.44 -4.17 -2.03
C LEU A 286 -11.51 -4.83 -2.89
N THR A 287 -12.76 -4.55 -2.55
CA THR A 287 -13.96 -5.11 -3.15
C THR A 287 -14.87 -3.96 -3.56
N ASN A 288 -15.49 -4.04 -4.74
CA ASN A 288 -16.57 -3.14 -5.20
C ASN A 288 -16.38 -1.65 -4.86
N SER A 289 -15.17 -1.13 -5.11
CA SER A 289 -14.77 0.24 -4.82
C SER A 289 -13.85 0.80 -5.90
N VAL A 290 -13.63 2.12 -5.85
CA VAL A 290 -12.71 2.83 -6.77
C VAL A 290 -11.56 3.39 -5.96
N GLN A 291 -10.33 3.22 -6.45
CA GLN A 291 -9.13 3.74 -5.83
C GLN A 291 -8.28 4.49 -6.83
N VAL A 292 -7.64 5.55 -6.35
CA VAL A 292 -6.78 6.40 -7.14
C VAL A 292 -5.44 6.57 -6.43
N ILE A 293 -4.37 6.30 -7.16
CA ILE A 293 -2.99 6.60 -6.81
C ILE A 293 -2.47 7.59 -7.86
N ASP A 294 -2.22 8.83 -7.45
CA ASP A 294 -1.93 9.95 -8.37
C ASP A 294 -0.73 10.77 -7.89
N GLY A 295 0.30 10.94 -8.70
CA GLY A 295 1.51 11.71 -8.33
C GLY A 295 2.32 11.12 -7.17
N VAL A 296 2.24 9.80 -6.93
CA VAL A 296 2.94 9.15 -5.81
C VAL A 296 4.33 8.66 -6.24
N GLN A 297 5.33 8.86 -5.39
CA GLN A 297 6.69 8.35 -5.59
C GLN A 297 6.94 7.13 -4.71
N PHE A 298 7.22 5.98 -5.32
CA PHE A 298 7.68 4.78 -4.63
C PHE A 298 9.17 4.60 -4.91
N LYS A 299 10.00 4.67 -3.86
CA LYS A 299 11.45 4.57 -3.95
C LYS A 299 11.96 3.48 -3.01
N ASN A 300 12.82 2.61 -3.54
CA ASN A 300 13.54 1.60 -2.76
C ASN A 300 12.63 0.69 -1.91
N CYS A 301 11.34 0.59 -2.22
CA CYS A 301 10.41 -0.22 -1.45
C CYS A 301 10.65 -1.71 -1.73
N GLN A 302 10.57 -2.52 -0.67
CA GLN A 302 10.84 -3.96 -0.76
C GLN A 302 9.74 -4.76 -0.09
N GLY A 303 9.27 -5.81 -0.74
CA GLY A 303 8.27 -6.71 -0.18
C GLY A 303 8.42 -8.10 -0.79
N PRO A 304 7.97 -9.16 -0.11
CA PRO A 304 7.97 -10.50 -0.70
C PRO A 304 7.25 -10.58 -2.06
N ARG A 305 6.08 -9.92 -2.24
CA ARG A 305 5.38 -9.77 -3.54
C ARG A 305 5.02 -8.31 -3.77
N GLY A 306 5.27 -7.76 -4.95
CA GLY A 306 4.96 -6.34 -5.20
C GLY A 306 5.84 -5.43 -4.34
N GLY A 307 7.10 -5.22 -4.70
CA GLY A 307 8.07 -4.49 -3.85
C GLY A 307 7.53 -3.18 -3.28
N ALA A 308 6.72 -2.45 -4.06
CA ALA A 308 5.93 -1.33 -3.57
C ALA A 308 4.49 -1.74 -3.24
N ILE A 309 3.74 -2.28 -4.20
CA ILE A 309 2.28 -2.47 -4.09
C ILE A 309 1.91 -3.94 -4.24
N SER A 310 1.20 -4.47 -3.25
CA SER A 310 0.44 -5.72 -3.38
C SER A 310 -1.05 -5.40 -3.37
N TYR A 311 -1.72 -5.69 -4.48
CA TYR A 311 -3.13 -5.38 -4.70
C TYR A 311 -3.93 -6.64 -5.06
N VAL A 312 -5.08 -6.77 -4.41
CA VAL A 312 -6.10 -7.77 -4.72
C VAL A 312 -7.41 -7.02 -4.95
N GLY A 313 -7.87 -7.00 -6.20
CA GLY A 313 -9.14 -6.41 -6.61
C GLY A 313 -10.17 -7.49 -6.90
N ASN A 314 -11.25 -7.50 -6.12
CA ASN A 314 -12.37 -8.44 -6.29
C ASN A 314 -13.66 -7.70 -6.67
N ASP A 315 -14.56 -8.39 -7.37
CA ASP A 315 -15.96 -8.00 -7.57
C ASP A 315 -16.13 -6.54 -8.05
N ASN A 316 -15.68 -6.28 -9.28
CA ASN A 316 -15.73 -4.97 -9.95
C ASN A 316 -14.94 -3.83 -9.28
N ASN A 317 -13.95 -4.16 -8.44
CA ASN A 317 -13.04 -3.15 -7.89
C ASN A 317 -12.15 -2.52 -8.97
N ASN A 318 -11.85 -1.22 -8.88
CA ASN A 318 -11.05 -0.50 -9.86
C ASN A 318 -9.91 0.31 -9.20
N LEU A 319 -8.68 -0.05 -9.53
CA LEU A 319 -7.48 0.69 -9.15
C LEU A 319 -6.93 1.50 -10.33
N ASN A 320 -6.89 2.83 -10.19
CA ASN A 320 -6.30 3.74 -11.16
C ASN A 320 -4.95 4.27 -10.64
N ILE A 321 -3.88 4.11 -11.40
CA ILE A 321 -2.54 4.62 -11.08
C ILE A 321 -2.10 5.58 -12.19
N ASN A 322 -1.95 6.86 -11.88
CA ASN A 322 -1.72 7.92 -12.87
C ASN A 322 -0.93 9.14 -12.34
N GLY A 323 -0.98 10.22 -13.12
CA GLY A 323 -0.54 11.58 -12.78
C GLY A 323 0.89 11.72 -12.30
N SER A 324 1.84 11.25 -13.12
CA SER A 324 3.28 11.30 -12.81
C SER A 324 3.70 10.45 -11.60
N THR A 325 2.89 9.46 -11.19
CA THR A 325 3.33 8.42 -10.27
C THR A 325 4.60 7.75 -10.81
N SER A 326 5.51 7.33 -9.93
CA SER A 326 6.77 6.68 -10.33
C SER A 326 7.20 5.59 -9.38
N PHE A 327 7.85 4.56 -9.93
CA PHE A 327 8.44 3.46 -9.19
C PHE A 327 9.93 3.41 -9.50
N THR A 328 10.77 3.60 -8.49
CA THR A 328 12.23 3.63 -8.66
C THR A 328 12.88 2.63 -7.73
N SER A 329 13.63 1.67 -8.30
CA SER A 329 14.37 0.65 -7.54
C SER A 329 13.50 -0.12 -6.55
N CYS A 330 12.23 -0.35 -6.87
CA CYS A 330 11.35 -1.20 -6.08
C CYS A 330 11.65 -2.67 -6.39
N SER A 331 11.69 -3.51 -5.37
CA SER A 331 12.08 -4.91 -5.55
C SER A 331 11.20 -5.91 -4.80
N SER A 332 10.81 -6.99 -5.47
CA SER A 332 10.24 -8.15 -4.80
C SER A 332 11.31 -9.17 -4.41
N LEU A 333 11.19 -9.75 -3.22
CA LEU A 333 12.25 -10.56 -2.61
C LEU A 333 12.10 -12.07 -2.87
N SER A 334 10.88 -12.56 -3.10
CA SER A 334 10.63 -14.00 -3.19
C SER A 334 9.47 -14.42 -4.08
N ASN A 335 8.57 -13.50 -4.42
CA ASN A 335 7.37 -13.75 -5.22
C ASN A 335 7.25 -12.71 -6.36
N PRO A 336 6.34 -12.92 -7.32
CA PRO A 336 6.28 -12.09 -8.52
C PRO A 336 6.00 -10.61 -8.27
N GLY A 337 6.31 -9.78 -9.27
CA GLY A 337 5.99 -8.36 -9.33
C GLY A 337 6.98 -7.51 -8.56
N GLY A 338 8.07 -7.08 -9.21
CA GLY A 338 9.13 -6.34 -8.54
C GLY A 338 8.67 -5.02 -7.92
N ALA A 339 7.76 -4.30 -8.57
CA ALA A 339 7.11 -3.11 -8.01
C ALA A 339 5.66 -3.38 -7.63
N ILE A 340 4.88 -3.97 -8.54
CA ILE A 340 3.44 -4.20 -8.37
C ILE A 340 3.13 -5.68 -8.55
N HIS A 341 2.41 -6.25 -7.59
CA HIS A 341 1.78 -7.56 -7.70
C HIS A 341 0.27 -7.42 -7.61
N SER A 342 -0.43 -7.77 -8.69
CA SER A 342 -1.88 -7.60 -8.84
C SER A 342 -2.61 -8.93 -9.01
N ILE A 343 -3.70 -9.14 -8.27
CA ILE A 343 -4.67 -10.22 -8.48
C ILE A 343 -6.02 -9.59 -8.80
N LEU A 344 -6.60 -9.93 -9.95
CA LEU A 344 -7.81 -9.33 -10.49
C LEU A 344 -8.90 -10.38 -10.70
N ASN A 345 -9.91 -10.39 -9.83
CA ASN A 345 -10.99 -11.38 -9.84
C ASN A 345 -12.35 -10.73 -10.12
N ASN A 346 -13.22 -11.43 -10.85
CA ASN A 346 -14.65 -11.12 -10.96
C ASN A 346 -14.93 -9.64 -11.33
N GLY A 347 -14.34 -9.16 -12.43
CA GLY A 347 -14.48 -7.76 -12.87
C GLY A 347 -13.50 -6.79 -12.21
N GLY A 348 -12.66 -7.25 -11.27
CA GLY A 348 -11.56 -6.47 -10.73
C GLY A 348 -10.65 -5.93 -11.83
N SER A 349 -10.21 -4.68 -11.68
CA SER A 349 -9.45 -3.96 -12.71
C SER A 349 -8.30 -3.13 -12.13
N THR A 350 -7.27 -2.97 -12.95
CA THR A 350 -6.16 -2.04 -12.74
C THR A 350 -5.91 -1.27 -14.03
N LEU A 351 -5.94 0.05 -13.96
CA LEU A 351 -5.48 0.96 -15.00
C LEU A 351 -4.17 1.63 -14.55
N ILE A 352 -3.15 1.56 -15.38
CA ILE A 352 -1.86 2.23 -15.17
C ILE A 352 -1.60 3.12 -16.38
N GLU A 353 -1.53 4.44 -16.18
CA GLU A 353 -1.49 5.38 -17.30
C GLU A 353 -0.47 6.50 -17.11
N ASN A 354 0.36 6.73 -18.12
CA ASN A 354 1.29 7.86 -18.19
C ASN A 354 2.26 7.93 -16.99
N ILE A 355 2.91 6.80 -16.69
CA ILE A 355 3.88 6.68 -15.58
C ILE A 355 5.18 5.99 -16.00
N GLN A 356 6.15 5.95 -15.06
CA GLN A 356 7.44 5.31 -15.26
C GLN A 356 7.77 4.28 -14.17
N PHE A 357 8.31 3.14 -14.60
CA PHE A 357 9.05 2.18 -13.79
C PHE A 357 10.53 2.27 -14.14
N ASP A 358 11.38 2.49 -13.14
CA ASP A 358 12.83 2.62 -13.31
C ASP A 358 13.56 1.65 -12.37
N LEU A 359 14.39 0.79 -12.95
CA LEU A 359 15.25 -0.17 -12.24
C LEU A 359 14.51 -1.06 -11.23
N CYS A 360 13.23 -1.35 -11.48
CA CYS A 360 12.47 -2.25 -10.62
C CYS A 360 12.85 -3.71 -10.91
N ASN A 361 12.92 -4.54 -9.87
CA ASN A 361 13.36 -5.92 -10.04
C ASN A 361 12.58 -6.97 -9.24
N SER A 362 12.43 -8.17 -9.81
CA SER A 362 11.85 -9.33 -9.13
C SER A 362 12.92 -10.40 -8.91
N VAL A 363 13.20 -10.75 -7.65
CA VAL A 363 14.23 -11.74 -7.31
C VAL A 363 13.67 -13.15 -7.49
N ASN A 364 14.27 -13.92 -8.41
CA ASN A 364 13.94 -15.32 -8.67
C ASN A 364 12.46 -15.58 -8.98
N SER A 365 11.75 -14.58 -9.50
CA SER A 365 10.31 -14.65 -9.72
C SER A 365 9.88 -13.75 -10.89
N ASP A 366 8.64 -13.92 -11.35
CA ASP A 366 8.15 -13.29 -12.57
C ASP A 366 7.91 -11.79 -12.41
N GLY A 367 7.93 -11.06 -13.54
CA GLY A 367 7.47 -9.67 -13.63
C GLY A 367 8.38 -8.70 -12.89
N GLY A 368 9.47 -8.26 -13.51
CA GLY A 368 10.45 -7.37 -12.86
C GLY A 368 9.89 -6.03 -12.38
N SER A 369 8.81 -5.54 -12.97
CA SER A 369 8.05 -4.40 -12.48
C SER A 369 6.64 -4.81 -12.09
N ILE A 370 5.91 -5.47 -13.00
CA ILE A 370 4.51 -5.81 -12.79
C ILE A 370 4.32 -7.31 -12.94
N PHE A 371 3.64 -7.90 -11.96
CA PHE A 371 2.98 -9.18 -12.13
C PHE A 371 1.47 -9.01 -12.00
N ALA A 372 0.70 -9.64 -12.90
CA ALA A 372 -0.74 -9.66 -12.84
C ALA A 372 -1.31 -11.06 -13.07
N SER A 373 -2.17 -11.52 -12.15
CA SER A 373 -3.00 -12.71 -12.32
C SER A 373 -4.45 -12.29 -12.51
N ILE A 374 -5.04 -12.66 -13.65
CA ILE A 374 -6.32 -12.13 -14.11
C ILE A 374 -7.31 -13.28 -14.27
N ASN A 375 -8.39 -13.23 -13.49
CA ASN A 375 -9.49 -14.19 -13.50
C ASN A 375 -10.83 -13.43 -13.67
N SER A 376 -11.26 -13.29 -14.92
CA SER A 376 -12.41 -12.46 -15.30
C SER A 376 -12.24 -10.97 -14.93
N GLY A 377 -11.01 -10.49 -14.83
CA GLY A 377 -10.65 -9.09 -14.56
C GLY A 377 -10.05 -8.37 -15.77
N THR A 378 -9.54 -7.15 -15.56
CA THR A 378 -8.93 -6.32 -16.62
C THR A 378 -7.63 -5.66 -16.16
N LEU A 379 -6.54 -5.88 -16.90
CA LEU A 379 -5.32 -5.08 -16.79
C LEU A 379 -5.19 -4.16 -18.00
N SER A 380 -5.12 -2.85 -17.75
CA SER A 380 -4.89 -1.82 -18.76
C SER A 380 -3.63 -1.03 -18.43
N ILE A 381 -2.69 -0.97 -19.37
CA ILE A 381 -1.43 -0.23 -19.28
C ILE A 381 -1.36 0.68 -20.50
N ASN A 382 -1.31 1.99 -20.31
CA ASN A 382 -1.31 2.96 -21.40
C ASN A 382 -0.21 4.01 -21.22
N GLN A 383 0.58 4.27 -22.26
CA GLN A 383 1.63 5.30 -22.23
C GLN A 383 2.63 5.13 -21.07
N VAL A 384 2.97 3.88 -20.73
CA VAL A 384 3.89 3.56 -19.62
C VAL A 384 5.30 3.31 -20.12
N ARG A 385 6.28 3.80 -19.37
CA ARG A 385 7.71 3.63 -19.65
C ARG A 385 8.34 2.66 -18.64
N PHE A 386 8.93 1.58 -19.14
CA PHE A 386 9.72 0.63 -18.35
C PHE A 386 11.20 0.80 -18.72
N ILE A 387 12.04 1.14 -17.75
CA ILE A 387 13.45 1.44 -17.94
C ILE A 387 14.27 0.55 -17.01
N GLY A 388 15.10 -0.32 -17.59
CA GLY A 388 16.02 -1.16 -16.82
C GLY A 388 15.34 -2.17 -15.89
N SER A 389 14.05 -2.43 -16.06
CA SER A 389 13.33 -3.43 -15.28
C SER A 389 13.93 -4.83 -15.48
N SER A 390 14.01 -5.62 -14.42
CA SER A 390 14.56 -6.98 -14.56
C SER A 390 13.94 -8.02 -13.65
N CYS A 391 14.01 -9.29 -14.05
CA CYS A 391 13.79 -10.41 -13.14
C CYS A 391 14.94 -11.40 -13.25
N THR A 392 15.20 -12.16 -12.18
CA THR A 392 16.23 -13.21 -12.19
C THR A 392 15.58 -14.57 -12.41
N GLN A 393 16.20 -15.45 -13.22
CA GLN A 393 15.70 -16.82 -13.42
C GLN A 393 15.47 -17.53 -12.07
N PRO A 394 14.38 -18.31 -11.91
CA PRO A 394 13.47 -18.80 -12.95
C PRO A 394 12.42 -17.77 -13.43
N GLY A 395 12.46 -16.52 -12.96
CA GLY A 395 11.54 -15.47 -13.36
C GLY A 395 11.54 -15.18 -14.87
N SER A 396 10.34 -14.91 -15.39
CA SER A 396 10.06 -14.47 -16.76
C SER A 396 9.40 -13.09 -16.76
N GLY A 397 9.46 -12.38 -17.89
CA GLY A 397 8.89 -11.03 -18.01
C GLY A 397 9.75 -10.00 -17.28
N GLY A 398 10.87 -9.60 -17.87
CA GLY A 398 11.81 -8.67 -17.22
C GLY A 398 11.18 -7.35 -16.80
N ALA A 399 10.11 -6.91 -17.45
CA ALA A 399 9.25 -5.84 -16.96
C ALA A 399 7.88 -6.35 -16.49
N ILE A 400 7.17 -7.11 -17.33
CA ILE A 400 5.78 -7.49 -17.10
C ILE A 400 5.62 -9.00 -17.23
N ALA A 401 4.94 -9.62 -16.26
CA ALA A 401 4.45 -10.98 -16.37
C ALA A 401 2.94 -11.04 -16.11
N ILE A 402 2.20 -11.75 -16.95
CA ILE A 402 0.74 -11.84 -16.87
C ILE A 402 0.30 -13.30 -16.92
N VAL A 403 -0.66 -13.67 -16.06
CA VAL A 403 -1.41 -14.92 -16.15
C VAL A 403 -2.86 -14.59 -16.48
N GLN A 404 -3.32 -15.00 -17.66
CA GLN A 404 -4.69 -14.86 -18.14
C GLN A 404 -5.43 -16.19 -17.91
N GLN A 405 -6.33 -16.25 -16.93
CA GLN A 405 -6.89 -17.52 -16.45
C GLN A 405 -8.16 -17.97 -17.20
N ASN A 406 -8.85 -17.08 -17.91
CA ASN A 406 -10.04 -17.43 -18.68
C ASN A 406 -10.34 -16.42 -19.80
N SER A 407 -11.32 -16.74 -20.66
CA SER A 407 -11.71 -15.92 -21.81
C SER A 407 -12.33 -14.56 -21.47
N ASN A 408 -12.78 -14.35 -20.23
CA ASN A 408 -13.30 -13.07 -19.73
C ASN A 408 -12.19 -12.17 -19.18
N SER A 409 -10.96 -12.68 -19.08
CA SER A 409 -9.79 -11.94 -18.59
C SER A 409 -9.22 -11.09 -19.71
N ARG A 410 -9.02 -9.79 -19.44
CA ARG A 410 -8.68 -8.79 -20.47
C ARG A 410 -7.30 -8.20 -20.23
N ILE A 411 -6.52 -8.08 -21.29
CA ILE A 411 -5.21 -7.42 -21.30
C ILE A 411 -5.23 -6.34 -22.37
N SER A 412 -4.90 -5.10 -21.99
CA SER A 412 -4.61 -4.01 -22.91
C SER A 412 -3.29 -3.35 -22.50
N ILE A 413 -2.27 -3.41 -23.36
CA ILE A 413 -1.00 -2.69 -23.19
C ILE A 413 -0.82 -1.84 -24.45
N THR A 414 -0.84 -0.53 -24.30
CA THR A 414 -0.87 0.41 -25.42
C THR A 414 0.11 1.53 -25.24
N GLU A 415 0.66 2.02 -26.35
CA GLU A 415 1.53 3.21 -26.42
C GLU A 415 2.71 3.17 -25.42
N SER A 416 3.15 1.98 -25.03
CA SER A 416 4.09 1.76 -23.94
C SER A 416 5.48 1.35 -24.45
N SER A 417 6.52 1.75 -23.72
CA SER A 417 7.92 1.53 -24.12
C SER A 417 8.69 0.72 -23.10
N PHE A 418 9.58 -0.14 -23.60
CA PHE A 418 10.45 -1.02 -22.82
C PHE A 418 11.89 -0.78 -23.25
N THR A 419 12.71 -0.29 -22.33
CA THR A 419 14.13 0.02 -22.59
C THR A 419 15.01 -0.72 -21.61
N ASN A 420 15.97 -1.49 -22.12
CA ASN A 420 16.92 -2.28 -21.33
C ASN A 420 16.24 -3.25 -20.34
N CYS A 421 15.03 -3.75 -20.64
CA CYS A 421 14.34 -4.72 -19.79
C CYS A 421 14.93 -6.13 -19.98
N GLN A 422 15.17 -6.87 -18.89
CA GLN A 422 15.94 -8.12 -18.97
C GLN A 422 15.42 -9.23 -18.06
N THR A 423 15.52 -10.47 -18.53
CA THR A 423 15.58 -11.62 -17.62
C THR A 423 17.05 -12.02 -17.42
N LEU A 424 17.54 -11.89 -16.19
CA LEU A 424 18.92 -12.12 -15.78
C LEU A 424 19.16 -13.58 -15.45
N LYS A 425 20.33 -14.12 -15.81
CA LYS A 425 20.70 -15.52 -15.52
C LYS A 425 20.63 -15.82 -14.02
N GLY A 426 20.05 -16.97 -13.68
CA GLY A 426 19.90 -17.45 -12.30
C GLY A 426 20.28 -18.92 -12.14
N SER A 427 19.83 -19.53 -11.05
CA SER A 427 20.20 -20.90 -10.65
C SER A 427 19.34 -22.00 -11.28
N SER A 428 18.14 -21.66 -11.74
CA SER A 428 17.21 -22.55 -12.45
C SER A 428 16.96 -22.02 -13.86
N ARG A 429 16.34 -22.83 -14.70
CA ARG A 429 15.92 -22.39 -16.02
C ARG A 429 14.48 -21.88 -15.96
N TYR A 430 14.31 -20.64 -16.41
CA TYR A 430 13.18 -19.97 -17.05
C TYR A 430 13.50 -18.49 -16.94
N GLY A 431 13.25 -17.77 -18.00
CA GLY A 431 13.88 -16.50 -18.32
C GLY A 431 13.32 -16.00 -19.63
N TRP A 432 12.03 -16.19 -19.80
CA TRP A 432 11.33 -15.92 -21.04
C TRP A 432 10.79 -14.50 -21.02
N GLY A 433 10.68 -13.87 -22.19
CA GLY A 433 10.14 -12.51 -22.28
C GLY A 433 11.06 -11.50 -21.61
N GLY A 434 12.06 -11.01 -22.33
CA GLY A 434 12.99 -10.00 -21.79
C GLY A 434 12.27 -8.74 -21.30
N ALA A 435 11.18 -8.35 -21.97
CA ALA A 435 10.26 -7.33 -21.47
C ALA A 435 8.94 -7.93 -20.95
N ILE A 436 8.22 -8.68 -21.78
CA ILE A 436 6.86 -9.14 -21.47
C ILE A 436 6.79 -10.67 -21.55
N TYR A 437 6.22 -11.29 -20.52
CA TYR A 437 5.82 -12.69 -20.51
C TYR A 437 4.31 -12.81 -20.26
N ILE A 438 3.63 -13.66 -21.04
CA ILE A 438 2.20 -13.91 -20.88
C ILE A 438 1.95 -15.41 -20.86
N ASN A 439 1.28 -15.89 -19.81
CA ASN A 439 0.72 -17.23 -19.72
C ASN A 439 -0.80 -17.16 -19.96
N ILE A 440 -1.25 -17.78 -21.04
CA ILE A 440 -2.66 -17.92 -21.38
C ILE A 440 -3.12 -19.30 -20.90
N SER A 441 -3.68 -19.35 -19.70
CA SER A 441 -3.99 -20.60 -18.97
C SER A 441 -5.43 -21.08 -19.17
N TYR A 442 -5.95 -21.02 -20.41
CA TYR A 442 -7.28 -21.54 -20.75
C TYR A 442 -7.41 -21.95 -22.22
N ASN A 443 -8.28 -22.94 -22.46
CA ASN A 443 -8.44 -23.63 -23.74
C ASN A 443 -9.89 -23.49 -24.30
N GLN A 444 -10.13 -23.19 -25.58
CA GLN A 444 -9.21 -22.67 -26.60
C GLN A 444 -9.14 -21.14 -26.52
N PRO A 445 -7.95 -20.51 -26.60
CA PRO A 445 -7.85 -19.06 -26.54
C PRO A 445 -8.38 -18.42 -27.83
N GLN A 446 -9.56 -17.80 -27.75
CA GLN A 446 -10.11 -16.98 -28.83
C GLN A 446 -9.69 -15.51 -28.63
N LEU A 447 -8.44 -15.21 -28.96
CA LEU A 447 -7.91 -13.85 -28.82
C LEU A 447 -8.58 -12.91 -29.83
N ASN A 448 -9.00 -11.75 -29.35
CA ASN A 448 -9.57 -10.67 -30.15
C ASN A 448 -9.37 -9.33 -29.43
N ALA A 449 -9.73 -8.22 -30.07
CA ALA A 449 -9.52 -6.87 -29.54
C ALA A 449 -10.21 -6.59 -28.19
N THR A 450 -11.16 -7.42 -27.74
CA THR A 450 -11.84 -7.24 -26.45
C THR A 450 -11.13 -7.90 -25.27
N ASN A 451 -10.28 -8.91 -25.51
CA ASN A 451 -9.59 -9.65 -24.45
C ASN A 451 -8.06 -9.60 -24.54
N PHE A 452 -7.49 -9.21 -25.68
CA PHE A 452 -6.05 -9.15 -25.86
C PHE A 452 -5.66 -8.05 -26.85
N GLN A 453 -4.93 -7.05 -26.35
CA GLN A 453 -4.41 -5.95 -27.16
C GLN A 453 -3.04 -5.51 -26.66
N LEU A 454 -2.04 -5.52 -27.53
CA LEU A 454 -0.66 -5.10 -27.30
C LEU A 454 -0.23 -4.13 -28.42
N THR A 455 -0.75 -2.91 -28.45
CA THR A 455 -0.59 -2.02 -29.62
C THR A 455 0.34 -0.85 -29.36
N ASP A 456 1.01 -0.40 -30.41
CA ASP A 456 1.87 0.78 -30.46
C ASP A 456 3.01 0.71 -29.43
N LEU A 457 3.53 -0.50 -29.24
CA LEU A 457 4.61 -0.78 -28.31
C LEU A 457 5.97 -0.41 -28.90
N SER A 458 6.95 -0.12 -28.04
CA SER A 458 8.33 0.11 -28.46
C SER A 458 9.29 -0.68 -27.57
N PHE A 459 10.25 -1.39 -28.18
CA PHE A 459 11.26 -2.17 -27.47
C PHE A 459 12.65 -1.68 -27.86
N THR A 460 13.54 -1.54 -26.88
CA THR A 460 14.94 -1.15 -27.11
C THR A 460 15.83 -1.91 -26.15
N ASN A 461 16.76 -2.70 -26.69
CA ASN A 461 17.74 -3.48 -25.92
C ASN A 461 17.13 -4.40 -24.85
N CYS A 462 15.92 -4.92 -25.09
CA CYS A 462 15.35 -5.94 -24.21
C CYS A 462 16.02 -7.29 -24.46
N LYS A 463 16.19 -8.10 -23.42
CA LYS A 463 16.92 -9.37 -23.53
C LYS A 463 16.35 -10.45 -22.63
N ALA A 464 16.08 -11.61 -23.22
CA ALA A 464 15.75 -12.82 -22.47
C ALA A 464 17.02 -13.65 -22.24
N SER A 465 17.20 -14.18 -21.03
CA SER A 465 18.16 -15.24 -20.75
C SER A 465 17.72 -16.60 -21.30
N GLY A 466 16.42 -16.78 -21.53
CA GLY A 466 15.81 -17.97 -22.13
C GLY A 466 15.41 -17.75 -23.60
N ALA A 467 14.20 -17.23 -23.82
CA ALA A 467 13.59 -17.11 -25.16
C ALA A 467 12.64 -15.90 -25.22
N GLY A 468 12.48 -15.30 -26.40
CA GLY A 468 11.63 -14.12 -26.61
C GLY A 468 12.20 -12.87 -25.97
N ASN A 469 13.12 -12.17 -26.65
CA ASN A 469 13.76 -10.96 -26.09
C ASN A 469 12.76 -9.86 -25.73
N ASN A 470 11.70 -9.69 -26.52
CA ASN A 470 10.67 -8.68 -26.29
C ASN A 470 9.45 -9.32 -25.62
N LEU A 471 8.87 -10.31 -26.28
CA LEU A 471 7.63 -10.96 -25.87
C LEU A 471 7.79 -12.48 -25.91
N HIS A 472 7.31 -13.13 -24.85
CA HIS A 472 7.12 -14.56 -24.84
C HIS A 472 5.71 -14.94 -24.38
N ILE A 473 5.07 -15.87 -25.10
CA ILE A 473 3.74 -16.37 -24.78
C ILE A 473 3.75 -17.88 -24.55
N LEU A 474 3.29 -18.28 -23.37
CA LEU A 474 2.90 -19.66 -23.05
C LEU A 474 1.40 -19.82 -23.32
N SER A 475 1.03 -20.83 -24.12
CA SER A 475 -0.37 -21.13 -24.48
C SER A 475 -0.55 -22.61 -24.82
N ASP A 476 -1.80 -23.10 -24.94
CA ASP A 476 -2.07 -24.48 -25.40
C ASP A 476 -1.56 -24.75 -26.83
N ASP A 477 -1.69 -23.77 -27.72
CA ASP A 477 -1.30 -23.84 -29.13
C ASP A 477 -0.68 -22.51 -29.56
N THR A 478 0.65 -22.49 -29.63
CA THR A 478 1.44 -21.32 -30.00
C THR A 478 1.13 -20.84 -31.42
N GLN A 479 0.89 -21.78 -32.35
CA GLN A 479 0.65 -21.46 -33.75
C GLN A 479 -0.71 -20.79 -33.94
N SER A 480 -1.75 -21.33 -33.29
CA SER A 480 -3.10 -20.74 -33.29
C SER A 480 -3.11 -19.35 -32.61
N THR A 481 -2.38 -19.22 -31.50
CA THR A 481 -2.20 -17.95 -30.79
C THR A 481 -1.55 -16.89 -31.69
N GLY A 482 -0.41 -17.21 -32.31
CA GLY A 482 0.27 -16.31 -33.24
C GLY A 482 -0.56 -15.96 -34.48
N SER A 483 -1.33 -16.92 -35.00
CA SER A 483 -2.27 -16.69 -36.11
C SER A 483 -3.39 -15.72 -35.75
N SER A 484 -3.91 -15.81 -34.52
CA SER A 484 -4.97 -14.92 -34.03
C SER A 484 -4.45 -13.50 -33.85
N ILE A 485 -3.25 -13.35 -33.28
CA ILE A 485 -2.59 -12.05 -33.09
C ILE A 485 -2.32 -11.37 -34.43
N SER A 486 -1.73 -12.08 -35.40
CA SER A 486 -1.37 -11.51 -36.71
C SER A 486 -2.59 -11.16 -37.56
N ARG A 487 -3.61 -12.03 -37.66
CA ARG A 487 -4.81 -11.78 -38.47
C ARG A 487 -5.62 -10.57 -38.01
N GLN A 488 -5.63 -10.30 -36.70
CA GLN A 488 -6.41 -9.21 -36.10
C GLN A 488 -5.54 -8.02 -35.70
N SER A 489 -4.24 -8.04 -36.01
CA SER A 489 -3.29 -7.00 -35.61
C SER A 489 -3.30 -6.69 -34.10
N LEU A 490 -3.39 -7.74 -33.26
CA LEU A 490 -3.48 -7.59 -31.80
C LEU A 490 -2.13 -7.23 -31.14
N LEU A 491 -1.03 -7.31 -31.89
CA LEU A 491 0.31 -6.84 -31.48
C LEU A 491 0.85 -5.88 -32.55
N THR A 492 1.07 -4.61 -32.22
CA THR A 492 1.76 -3.65 -33.11
C THR A 492 2.96 -3.03 -32.41
N VAL A 493 4.02 -2.78 -33.18
CA VAL A 493 5.30 -2.29 -32.66
C VAL A 493 5.77 -1.12 -33.52
N ASN A 494 6.00 0.03 -32.88
CA ASN A 494 6.37 1.27 -33.55
C ASN A 494 7.73 1.15 -34.23
N GLY A 495 7.81 1.60 -35.49
CA GLY A 495 9.03 1.54 -36.30
C GLY A 495 9.36 0.15 -36.86
N THR A 496 8.56 -0.87 -36.56
CA THR A 496 8.75 -2.23 -37.07
C THR A 496 8.00 -2.43 -38.39
N ILE A 497 8.74 -2.75 -39.45
CA ILE A 497 8.17 -3.10 -40.76
C ILE A 497 8.02 -4.62 -40.83
N GLU A 498 6.85 -5.11 -41.27
CA GLU A 498 6.61 -6.53 -41.54
C GLU A 498 6.84 -7.45 -40.33
N LEU A 499 6.37 -7.02 -39.15
CA LEU A 499 6.50 -7.75 -37.87
C LEU A 499 6.12 -9.24 -37.98
N TYR A 500 5.10 -9.56 -38.78
CA TYR A 500 4.56 -10.92 -38.88
C TYR A 500 5.24 -11.81 -39.94
N SER A 501 6.13 -11.27 -40.78
CA SER A 501 6.66 -12.00 -41.93
C SER A 501 8.20 -12.03 -42.01
N LYS A 502 8.91 -11.12 -41.35
CA LYS A 502 10.39 -11.12 -41.35
C LYS A 502 10.98 -12.00 -40.26
N ASP A 503 11.97 -12.80 -40.65
CA ASP A 503 12.72 -13.73 -39.79
C ASP A 503 13.57 -13.05 -38.70
N ILE A 504 14.03 -11.82 -38.95
CA ILE A 504 14.84 -11.04 -38.00
C ILE A 504 14.17 -10.85 -36.62
N TYR A 505 12.84 -10.98 -36.52
CA TYR A 505 12.09 -10.81 -35.28
C TYR A 505 11.77 -12.14 -34.56
N TYR A 506 12.18 -13.28 -35.11
CA TYR A 506 11.76 -14.59 -34.58
C TYR A 506 12.25 -14.85 -33.16
N TYR A 507 13.42 -14.33 -32.79
CA TYR A 507 13.96 -14.46 -31.42
C TYR A 507 13.38 -13.43 -30.45
N ASP A 508 12.74 -12.38 -30.97
CA ASP A 508 12.16 -11.31 -30.16
C ASP A 508 10.73 -11.64 -29.72
N TYR A 509 9.98 -12.36 -30.57
CA TYR A 509 8.58 -12.73 -30.35
C TYR A 509 8.42 -14.25 -30.46
N MET A 510 8.49 -14.92 -29.31
CA MET A 510 8.47 -16.38 -29.24
C MET A 510 7.29 -16.88 -28.42
N GLY A 511 6.96 -18.16 -28.57
CA GLY A 511 6.04 -18.83 -27.69
C GLY A 511 6.40 -20.29 -27.48
N ILE A 512 5.59 -20.96 -26.66
CA ILE A 512 5.70 -22.39 -26.39
C ILE A 512 4.33 -22.97 -26.04
N ASP A 513 4.12 -24.20 -26.50
CA ASP A 513 2.94 -24.98 -26.13
C ASP A 513 3.08 -25.47 -24.68
N GLU A 514 2.02 -25.36 -23.89
CA GLU A 514 2.02 -25.78 -22.48
C GLU A 514 2.46 -27.23 -22.29
N SER A 515 2.08 -28.12 -23.22
CA SER A 515 2.50 -29.52 -23.25
C SER A 515 4.02 -29.76 -23.37
N LYS A 516 4.80 -28.72 -23.72
CA LYS A 516 6.27 -28.78 -23.88
C LYS A 516 7.04 -28.10 -22.73
N VAL A 517 6.33 -27.51 -21.77
CA VAL A 517 6.91 -26.91 -20.56
C VAL A 517 7.42 -28.03 -19.64
N ASN A 518 8.63 -27.87 -19.09
CA ASN A 518 9.27 -28.90 -18.26
C ASN A 518 10.00 -28.29 -17.05
N ASP A 519 9.29 -27.55 -16.20
CA ASP A 519 9.79 -26.97 -14.94
C ASP A 519 11.20 -26.35 -15.02
N GLY A 520 11.45 -25.64 -16.11
CA GLY A 520 12.69 -24.98 -16.44
C GLY A 520 13.52 -25.68 -17.47
N ASN A 521 13.48 -27.00 -17.50
CA ASN A 521 14.36 -27.84 -18.32
C ASN A 521 13.93 -27.95 -19.80
N THR A 522 13.01 -27.09 -20.24
CA THR A 522 12.57 -27.01 -21.62
C THR A 522 13.75 -26.74 -22.56
N PRO A 523 14.00 -27.62 -23.56
CA PRO A 523 14.99 -27.36 -24.61
C PRO A 523 14.62 -26.13 -25.44
N PHE A 524 15.60 -25.35 -25.86
CA PHE A 524 15.35 -24.16 -26.69
C PHE A 524 14.57 -24.49 -27.97
N SER A 525 14.79 -25.68 -28.54
CA SER A 525 14.10 -26.18 -29.74
C SER A 525 12.59 -26.36 -29.60
N TYR A 526 12.04 -26.30 -28.39
CA TYR A 526 10.58 -26.35 -28.16
C TYR A 526 9.94 -24.98 -28.22
N HIS A 527 10.73 -23.91 -28.13
CA HIS A 527 10.26 -22.56 -28.41
C HIS A 527 10.13 -22.34 -29.91
N GLN A 528 9.07 -21.65 -30.30
CA GLN A 528 8.75 -21.36 -31.68
C GLN A 528 8.53 -19.86 -31.87
N PRO A 529 8.89 -19.29 -33.03
CA PRO A 529 8.49 -17.93 -33.38
C PRO A 529 6.96 -17.82 -33.34
N LEU A 530 6.42 -16.73 -32.78
CA LEU A 530 4.97 -16.49 -32.78
C LEU A 530 4.43 -16.30 -34.20
N PHE A 531 5.21 -15.68 -35.08
CA PHE A 531 4.80 -15.37 -36.45
C PHE A 531 5.63 -16.18 -37.45
N TYR A 532 5.12 -17.36 -37.77
CA TYR A 532 5.80 -18.32 -38.63
C TYR A 532 5.51 -18.08 -40.12
N ASN A 533 6.57 -18.02 -40.94
CA ASN A 533 6.47 -18.10 -42.40
C ASN A 533 7.06 -19.44 -42.91
N PRO A 534 6.24 -20.35 -43.49
CA PRO A 534 6.70 -21.65 -43.98
C PRO A 534 7.76 -21.59 -45.10
N GLU A 535 7.95 -20.46 -45.78
CA GLU A 535 8.85 -20.35 -46.95
C GLU A 535 10.34 -20.16 -46.58
N ILE A 536 10.70 -20.01 -45.29
CA ILE A 536 12.04 -19.59 -44.82
C ILE A 536 12.81 -20.73 -44.10
N ILE A 537 12.39 -21.98 -44.25
CA ILE A 537 12.94 -23.09 -43.45
C ILE A 537 14.32 -23.54 -43.98
N ASN A 538 15.39 -23.17 -43.26
CA ASN A 538 16.57 -24.04 -43.03
C ASN A 538 17.57 -23.56 -41.94
N GLN A 539 17.26 -22.59 -41.08
CA GLN A 539 18.25 -22.04 -40.12
C GLN A 539 17.87 -22.07 -38.62
N PHE A 540 16.72 -22.60 -38.22
CA PHE A 540 16.33 -22.64 -36.80
C PHE A 540 16.95 -23.80 -36.00
N GLN A 541 18.27 -23.79 -35.81
CA GLN A 541 18.97 -24.68 -34.87
C GLN A 541 20.26 -24.04 -34.34
N THR A 542 20.17 -22.95 -33.58
CA THR A 542 21.03 -22.61 -32.41
C THR A 542 20.65 -21.23 -31.84
N PRO A 543 20.85 -20.99 -30.52
CA PRO A 543 20.39 -19.80 -29.80
C PRO A 543 21.15 -18.52 -30.12
#